data_AF-A0A1G9IZG2-F1
#
_entry.id   AF-A0A1G9IZG2-F1
#
_cell.length_a   1.000
_cell.length_b   1.000
_cell.length_c   1.000
_cell.angle_alpha   90.00
_cell.angle_beta   90.00
_cell.angle_gamma   90.00
#
_symmetry.space_group_name_H-M   'P 1'
#
loop_
_entity.id
_entity.type
_entity.pdbx_description
1 polymer ?
#
loop_
_entity_poly.entity_id
_entity_poly.type
_entity_poly.pdbx_seq_one_letter_code
_entity_poly.pdbx_strand_id
1 'polypeptide(L)'
;MEFLKRLGFYMIGLSIGIVFLAFFLKKKSSETGTEFCYFPNCRTLKDIRSKPLSYSEEINSMLETKKLDSLDINFLLTHGDVDFRRSDTKSGGCKTYFIEGEIKGKDMVLKVKNCPNKALAEQVLAE
;
A
#
# COMPACT_ATOMS: atom_id res chain seq x y z
N MET A 1 -3.67 -15.25 45.94
CA MET A 1 -4.04 -14.21 44.95
C MET A 1 -2.84 -13.30 44.63
N GLU A 2 -1.66 -13.86 44.33
CA GLU A 2 -0.45 -13.05 44.10
C GLU A 2 -0.20 -12.79 42.60
N PHE A 3 -0.65 -13.70 41.74
CA PHE A 3 -0.55 -13.53 40.28
C PHE A 3 -1.37 -12.33 39.78
N LEU A 4 -2.63 -12.20 40.21
CA LEU A 4 -3.49 -11.08 39.78
C LEU A 4 -2.93 -9.71 40.19
N LYS A 5 -2.33 -9.61 41.38
CA LYS A 5 -1.66 -8.38 41.82
C LYS A 5 -0.46 -8.05 40.94
N ARG A 6 0.40 -9.04 40.67
CA ARG A 6 1.57 -8.88 39.78
C ARG A 6 1.15 -8.51 38.35
N LEU A 7 0.11 -9.15 37.83
CA LEU A 7 -0.45 -8.85 36.52
C LEU A 7 -1.02 -7.43 36.50
N GLY A 8 -1.74 -7.01 37.54
CA GLY A 8 -2.26 -5.64 37.66
C GLY A 8 -1.16 -4.58 37.61
N PHE A 9 -0.09 -4.73 38.40
CA PHE A 9 1.05 -3.82 38.37
C PHE A 9 1.75 -3.79 37.00
N TYR A 10 1.92 -4.95 36.35
CA TYR A 10 2.46 -5.02 35.00
C TYR A 10 1.58 -4.28 33.98
N MET A 11 0.26 -4.49 34.04
CA MET A 11 -0.68 -3.85 33.10
C MET A 11 -0.72 -2.33 33.27
N ILE A 12 -0.54 -1.80 34.48
CA ILE A 12 -0.42 -0.34 34.69
C ILE A 12 0.82 0.20 33.96
N GLY A 13 1.99 -0.41 34.16
CA GLY A 13 3.22 -0.01 33.47
C GLY A 13 3.11 -0.15 31.96
N LEU A 14 2.57 -1.27 31.47
CA LEU A 14 2.32 -1.51 30.05
C LEU A 14 1.38 -0.46 29.45
N SER A 15 0.30 -0.10 30.15
CA SER A 15 -0.67 0.89 29.67
C SER A 15 -0.02 2.27 29.48
N ILE A 16 0.77 2.70 30.47
CA ILE A 16 1.55 3.96 30.38
C ILE A 16 2.52 3.90 29.20
N GLY A 17 3.21 2.77 29.03
CA GLY A 17 4.13 2.55 27.92
C GLY A 17 3.45 2.61 26.55
N ILE A 18 2.26 2.00 26.40
CA ILE A 18 1.48 2.02 25.16
C ILE A 18 1.05 3.45 24.82
N VAL A 19 0.59 4.22 25.81
CA VAL A 19 0.19 5.63 25.59
C VAL A 19 1.40 6.44 25.09
N PHE A 20 2.54 6.35 25.78
CA PHE A 20 3.75 7.04 25.36
C PHE A 20 4.19 6.65 23.95
N LEU A 21 4.22 5.34 23.64
CA LEU A 21 4.59 4.83 22.33
C LEU A 21 3.63 5.33 21.24
N ALA A 22 2.31 5.34 21.50
CA ALA A 22 1.31 5.81 20.54
C ALA A 22 1.53 7.29 20.19
N PHE A 23 1.80 8.15 21.18
CA PHE A 23 2.11 9.56 20.92
C PHE A 23 3.40 9.72 20.11
N PHE A 24 4.45 8.96 20.45
CA PHE A 24 5.72 9.00 19.72
C PHE A 24 5.56 8.58 18.26
N LEU A 25 4.89 7.44 18.00
CA LEU A 25 4.66 6.94 16.64
C LEU A 25 3.77 7.88 15.83
N LYS A 26 2.73 8.46 16.44
CA LYS A 26 1.84 9.44 15.80
C LYS A 26 2.61 10.69 15.37
N LYS A 27 3.43 11.27 16.26
CA LYS A 27 4.27 12.42 15.93
C LYS A 27 5.25 12.10 14.80
N LYS A 28 5.94 10.96 14.89
CA LYS A 28 6.87 10.52 13.84
C LYS A 28 6.16 10.40 12.48
N SER A 29 5.02 9.73 12.42
CA SER A 29 4.27 9.60 11.17
C SER A 29 3.83 10.95 10.60
N SER A 30 3.33 11.86 11.45
CA SER A 30 2.86 13.19 11.03
C SER A 30 3.98 14.14 10.63
N GLU A 31 5.15 14.07 11.26
CA GLU A 31 6.27 14.99 11.03
C GLU A 31 7.18 14.54 9.89
N THR A 32 7.44 13.23 9.77
CA THR A 32 8.36 12.69 8.77
C THR A 32 7.67 12.02 7.58
N GLY A 33 6.33 12.01 7.56
CA GLY A 33 5.54 11.27 6.55
C GLY A 33 5.80 9.76 6.58
N THR A 34 6.34 9.24 7.69
CA THR A 34 6.69 7.82 7.79
C THR A 34 5.44 6.97 7.94
N GLU A 35 5.24 6.09 6.96
CA GLU A 35 4.14 5.13 6.95
C GLU A 35 4.60 3.75 7.44
N PHE A 36 3.89 3.20 8.42
CA PHE A 36 4.19 1.90 9.03
C PHE A 36 3.39 0.77 8.38
N CYS A 37 3.84 0.33 7.19
CA CYS A 37 3.21 -0.76 6.43
C CYS A 37 3.60 -2.16 6.98
N TYR A 38 2.90 -2.62 8.00
CA TYR A 38 3.09 -3.97 8.56
C TYR A 38 2.38 -5.06 7.76
N PHE A 39 1.22 -4.75 7.17
CA PHE A 39 0.42 -5.71 6.42
C PHE A 39 0.88 -5.87 4.97
N PRO A 40 0.66 -7.06 4.36
CA PRO A 40 1.09 -7.34 2.99
C PRO A 40 0.60 -6.32 1.97
N ASN A 41 -0.68 -5.93 2.01
CA ASN A 41 -1.25 -4.96 1.05
C ASN A 41 -0.48 -3.62 1.05
N CYS A 42 -0.43 -2.94 2.20
CA CYS A 42 0.31 -1.68 2.39
C CYS A 42 1.78 -1.81 1.97
N ARG A 43 2.44 -2.92 2.35
CA ARG A 43 3.85 -3.14 2.02
C ARG A 43 4.08 -3.23 0.51
N THR A 44 3.23 -3.96 -0.19
CA THR A 44 3.31 -4.09 -1.65
C THR A 44 3.08 -2.75 -2.33
N LEU A 45 2.02 -2.04 -1.95
CA LEU A 45 1.70 -0.73 -2.50
C LEU A 45 2.82 0.29 -2.26
N LYS A 46 3.34 0.36 -1.03
CA LYS A 46 4.47 1.23 -0.68
C LYS A 46 5.75 0.86 -1.44
N ASP A 47 6.04 -0.43 -1.60
CA ASP A 47 7.19 -0.89 -2.39
C ASP A 47 7.09 -0.43 -3.85
N ILE A 48 5.90 -0.53 -4.46
CA ILE A 48 5.64 -0.03 -5.81
C ILE A 48 5.84 1.50 -5.86
N ARG A 49 5.22 2.26 -4.95
CA ARG A 49 5.32 3.73 -4.88
C ARG A 49 6.74 4.23 -4.62
N SER A 50 7.60 3.42 -3.99
CA SER A 50 8.98 3.80 -3.66
C SER A 50 9.93 3.76 -4.86
N LYS A 51 9.47 3.26 -6.01
CA LYS A 51 10.28 3.06 -7.22
C LYS A 51 9.84 4.02 -8.33
N PRO A 52 10.73 4.36 -9.28
CA PRO A 52 10.33 5.07 -10.48
C PRO A 52 9.22 4.32 -11.22
N LEU A 53 8.09 5.00 -11.44
CA LEU A 53 6.93 4.46 -12.15
C LEU A 53 7.00 4.83 -13.63
N SER A 54 6.94 3.84 -14.50
CA SER A 54 6.78 3.99 -15.94
C SER A 54 5.39 3.53 -16.39
N TYR A 55 4.90 4.10 -17.47
CA TYR A 55 3.60 3.77 -18.08
C TYR A 55 3.80 3.01 -19.38
N SER A 56 2.96 2.00 -19.63
CA SER A 56 2.86 1.36 -20.94
C SER A 56 2.24 2.30 -21.99
N GLU A 57 2.37 1.96 -23.27
CA GLU A 57 1.71 2.70 -24.35
C GLU A 57 0.19 2.73 -24.18
N GLU A 58 -0.40 1.66 -23.66
CA GLU A 58 -1.84 1.57 -23.38
C GLU A 58 -2.27 2.59 -22.31
N ILE A 59 -1.54 2.66 -21.19
CA ILE A 59 -1.79 3.65 -20.14
C ILE A 59 -1.58 5.07 -20.68
N ASN A 60 -0.52 5.31 -21.45
CA ASN A 60 -0.26 6.62 -22.05
C ASN A 60 -1.42 7.06 -22.96
N SER A 61 -1.98 6.16 -23.77
CA SER A 61 -3.18 6.43 -24.58
C SER A 61 -4.40 6.77 -23.71
N MET A 62 -4.59 6.09 -22.59
CA MET A 62 -5.68 6.39 -21.64
C MET A 62 -5.53 7.76 -20.97
N LEU A 63 -4.29 8.15 -20.65
CA LEU A 63 -3.94 9.46 -20.10
C LEU A 63 -4.19 10.57 -21.14
N GLU A 64 -3.79 10.36 -22.39
CA GLU A 64 -4.04 11.31 -23.49
C GLU A 64 -5.52 11.49 -23.78
N THR A 65 -6.30 10.40 -23.75
CA THR A 65 -7.76 10.43 -23.94
C THR A 65 -8.54 10.89 -22.70
N LYS A 66 -7.85 11.27 -21.62
CA LYS A 66 -8.42 11.73 -20.34
C LYS A 66 -9.45 10.78 -19.73
N LYS A 67 -9.36 9.49 -20.05
CA LYS A 67 -10.18 8.45 -19.40
C LYS A 67 -9.69 8.16 -17.99
N LEU A 68 -8.39 8.36 -17.78
CA LEU A 68 -7.68 8.20 -16.54
C LEU A 68 -6.70 9.36 -16.40
N ASP A 69 -6.32 9.71 -15.17
CA ASP A 69 -5.23 10.64 -14.91
C ASP A 69 -4.18 10.05 -13.95
N SER A 70 -3.08 10.78 -13.73
CA SER A 70 -2.02 10.34 -12.82
C SER A 70 -2.46 10.28 -11.35
N LEU A 71 -3.49 11.04 -10.97
CA LEU A 71 -4.04 11.02 -9.61
C LEU A 71 -4.87 9.75 -9.39
N ASP A 72 -5.60 9.30 -10.40
CA ASP A 72 -6.35 8.04 -10.39
C ASP A 72 -5.39 6.83 -10.22
N ILE A 73 -4.26 6.81 -10.95
CA ILE A 73 -3.22 5.76 -10.76
C ILE A 73 -2.62 5.84 -9.35
N ASN A 74 -2.27 7.06 -8.91
CA ASN A 74 -1.71 7.25 -7.58
C ASN A 74 -2.70 6.86 -6.48
N PHE A 75 -4.01 7.06 -6.70
CA PHE A 75 -5.07 6.64 -5.80
C PHE A 75 -5.11 5.11 -5.68
N LEU A 76 -5.12 4.37 -6.79
CA LEU A 76 -5.06 2.90 -6.75
C LEU A 76 -3.78 2.41 -6.05
N LEU A 77 -2.65 3.03 -6.37
CA LEU A 77 -1.38 2.70 -5.70
C LEU A 77 -1.34 3.11 -4.23
N THR A 78 -2.25 3.96 -3.75
CA THR A 78 -2.29 4.43 -2.35
C THR A 78 -3.32 3.71 -1.51
N HIS A 79 -4.51 3.51 -2.06
CA HIS A 79 -5.71 3.06 -1.35
C HIS A 79 -6.33 1.78 -1.92
N GLY A 80 -5.78 1.23 -3.00
CA GLY A 80 -6.28 0.00 -3.59
C GLY A 80 -6.03 -1.24 -2.73
N ASP A 81 -6.62 -2.36 -3.13
CA ASP A 81 -6.38 -3.66 -2.53
C ASP A 81 -5.68 -4.59 -3.53
N VAL A 82 -4.61 -5.25 -3.08
CA VAL A 82 -3.83 -6.15 -3.93
C VAL A 82 -4.48 -7.53 -3.90
N ASP A 83 -4.97 -7.99 -5.05
CA ASP A 83 -5.39 -9.39 -5.20
C ASP A 83 -4.16 -10.30 -5.32
N PHE A 84 -3.69 -10.79 -4.18
CA PHE A 84 -2.57 -11.73 -4.09
C PHE A 84 -2.85 -13.10 -4.71
N ARG A 85 -4.12 -13.44 -4.98
CA ARG A 85 -4.52 -14.72 -5.62
C ARG A 85 -4.35 -14.63 -7.14
N ARG A 86 -4.69 -13.49 -7.75
CA ARG A 86 -4.44 -13.21 -9.18
C ARG A 86 -2.99 -12.85 -9.47
N SER A 87 -2.27 -12.31 -8.48
CA SER A 87 -0.91 -11.78 -8.62
C SER A 87 0.19 -12.86 -8.63
N ASP A 88 1.25 -12.63 -9.41
CA ASP A 88 2.49 -13.41 -9.32
C ASP A 88 3.48 -12.76 -8.35
N THR A 89 3.58 -13.37 -7.18
CA THR A 89 4.43 -12.92 -6.07
C THR A 89 5.77 -13.65 -5.98
N LYS A 90 5.97 -14.72 -6.77
CA LYS A 90 7.07 -15.68 -6.62
C LYS A 90 8.15 -15.56 -7.68
N SER A 91 7.87 -14.91 -8.81
CA SER A 91 8.88 -14.64 -9.84
C SER A 91 10.11 -13.94 -9.26
N GLY A 92 11.29 -14.50 -9.49
CA GLY A 92 12.57 -14.00 -8.96
C GLY A 92 13.04 -12.67 -9.58
N GLY A 93 12.46 -12.30 -10.73
CA GLY A 93 12.71 -11.01 -11.39
C GLY A 93 11.65 -9.98 -11.02
N CYS A 94 10.81 -9.64 -11.99
CA CYS A 94 9.70 -8.74 -11.77
C CYS A 94 8.45 -9.51 -11.34
N LYS A 95 7.80 -9.06 -10.28
CA LYS A 95 6.52 -9.58 -9.79
C LYS A 95 5.38 -8.84 -10.47
N THR A 96 4.23 -9.48 -10.64
CA THR A 96 3.06 -8.86 -11.25
C THR A 96 1.94 -8.81 -10.24
N TYR A 97 1.40 -7.61 -10.00
CA TYR A 97 0.34 -7.35 -9.03
C TYR A 97 -0.91 -6.83 -9.73
N PHE A 98 -2.06 -7.33 -9.31
CA PHE A 98 -3.38 -6.78 -9.64
C PHE A 98 -3.88 -5.99 -8.44
N ILE A 99 -4.18 -4.71 -8.66
CA ILE A 99 -4.59 -3.75 -7.63
C ILE A 99 -5.99 -3.29 -7.98
N GLU A 100 -6.95 -3.64 -7.14
CA GLU A 100 -8.36 -3.33 -7.29
C GLU A 100 -8.68 -2.05 -6.52
N GLY A 101 -9.57 -1.22 -7.06
CA GLY A 101 -10.04 -0.03 -6.36
C GLY A 101 -11.12 0.69 -7.14
N GLU A 102 -11.93 1.45 -6.40
CA GLU A 102 -13.03 2.20 -6.97
C GLU A 102 -12.58 3.63 -7.33
N ILE A 103 -12.64 3.97 -8.62
CA ILE A 103 -12.40 5.33 -9.11
C ILE A 103 -13.70 5.88 -9.68
N LYS A 104 -14.18 7.00 -9.12
CA LYS A 104 -15.35 7.73 -9.63
C LYS A 104 -16.60 6.83 -9.77
N GLY A 105 -16.81 5.91 -8.83
CA GLY A 105 -17.97 4.99 -8.83
C GLY A 105 -17.83 3.77 -9.74
N LYS A 106 -16.61 3.47 -10.22
CA LYS A 106 -16.32 2.34 -11.10
C LYS A 106 -15.19 1.51 -10.54
N ASP A 107 -15.38 0.19 -10.52
CA ASP A 107 -14.34 -0.75 -10.13
C ASP A 107 -13.28 -0.81 -11.22
N MET A 108 -12.04 -0.58 -10.83
CA MET A 108 -10.88 -0.61 -11.71
C MET A 108 -9.82 -1.53 -11.16
N VAL A 109 -9.17 -2.26 -12.05
CA VAL A 109 -8.05 -3.13 -11.75
C VAL A 109 -6.82 -2.64 -12.49
N LEU A 110 -5.84 -2.17 -11.73
CA LEU A 110 -4.52 -1.80 -12.23
C LEU A 110 -3.58 -3.00 -12.15
N LYS A 111 -3.03 -3.39 -13.30
CA LYS A 111 -1.97 -4.39 -13.36
C LYS A 111 -0.60 -3.70 -13.35
N VAL A 112 0.22 -4.03 -12.37
CA VAL A 112 1.56 -3.46 -12.20
C VAL A 112 2.62 -4.54 -12.23
N LYS A 113 3.64 -4.34 -13.04
CA LYS A 113 4.88 -5.13 -13.01
C LYS A 113 5.90 -4.43 -12.12
N ASN A 114 6.16 -5.01 -10.97
CA ASN A 114 7.04 -4.49 -9.93
C ASN A 114 8.40 -5.21 -9.97
N CYS A 115 9.42 -4.52 -10.49
CA CYS A 115 10.80 -5.01 -10.55
C CYS A 115 11.61 -4.43 -9.37
N PRO A 116 12.86 -4.88 -9.14
CA PRO A 116 13.69 -4.34 -8.05
C PRO A 116 13.93 -2.82 -8.13
N ASN A 117 14.15 -2.28 -9.33
CA ASN A 117 14.56 -0.88 -9.54
C ASN A 117 13.49 0.01 -10.19
N LYS A 118 12.36 -0.54 -10.64
CA LYS A 118 11.30 0.19 -11.34
C LYS A 118 9.96 -0.52 -11.23
N ALA A 119 8.89 0.25 -11.32
CA ALA A 119 7.53 -0.26 -11.49
C ALA A 119 6.99 0.14 -12.86
N LEU A 120 6.27 -0.76 -13.53
CA LEU A 120 5.60 -0.51 -14.80
C LEU A 120 4.10 -0.75 -14.62
N ALA A 121 3.29 0.30 -14.79
CA ALA A 121 1.85 0.15 -14.94
C ALA A 121 1.58 -0.39 -16.35
N GLU A 122 1.08 -1.62 -16.44
CA GLU A 122 0.90 -2.32 -17.72
C GLU A 122 -0.45 -2.00 -18.35
N GLN A 123 -1.54 -2.07 -17.57
CA GLN A 123 -2.91 -1.93 -18.06
C GLN A 123 -3.86 -1.56 -16.92
N VAL A 124 -4.95 -0.88 -17.25
CA VAL A 124 -6.09 -0.65 -16.36
C VAL A 124 -7.32 -1.27 -17.01
N LEU A 125 -7.96 -2.20 -16.29
CA LEU A 125 -9.22 -2.82 -16.69
C LEU A 125 -10.34 -2.17 -15.87
N ALA A 126 -11.42 -1.76 -16.51
CA ALA A 126 -12.67 -1.44 -15.80
C ALA A 126 -13.47 -2.75 -15.68
N GLU A 127 -13.87 -3.11 -14.46
CA GLU A 127 -14.79 -4.22 -14.20
C GLU A 127 -16.26 -3.74 -14.23
#